data_AF-A0A4Y2JRI6-F1
#
_entry.id   AF-A0A4Y2JRI6-F1
#
_cell.length_a   1.000
_cell.length_b   1.000
_cell.length_c   1.000
_cell.angle_alpha   90.00
_cell.angle_beta   90.00
_cell.angle_gamma   90.00
#
_symmetry.space_group_name_H-M   'P 1'
#
loop_
_entity.id
_entity.type
_entity.pdbx_description
1 polymer ?
#
loop_
_entity_poly.entity_id
_entity_poly.type
_entity_poly.pdbx_seq_one_letter_code
_entity_poly.pdbx_strand_id
1 'polypeptide(L)'
;MEEDTTKYEWMTQLSSFNTVFQAELLAIEKACLWASNQQINVWPDSHSSLHSIALIDTKSPIAQQTQEMLLKSTNIKLGWIRAHVGYSGNEAADELAMKATQEGIPTYIPAPRNHIKSLLQKESIIRWQKEWDNGETGRSVHNVFPKVKITPTPCQRPEIMFFTGRGPFPTYLSSDISYLFLDMEMQ
;
A
#
# COMPACT_ATOMS: atom_id res chain seq x y z
N MET A 1 18.22 37.30 25.06
CA MET A 1 18.18 37.53 23.62
C MET A 1 17.27 36.45 23.08
N GLU A 2 16.00 36.78 22.84
CA GLU A 2 15.11 35.87 22.13
C GLU A 2 15.58 35.86 20.67
N GLU A 3 16.12 34.74 20.22
CA GLU A 3 16.32 34.51 18.79
C GLU A 3 14.93 34.57 18.15
N ASP A 4 14.77 35.48 17.18
CA ASP A 4 13.55 35.65 16.41
C ASP A 4 13.39 34.44 15.47
N THR A 5 13.05 33.28 16.05
CA THR A 5 12.83 32.04 15.32
C THR A 5 11.52 32.16 14.55
N THR A 6 11.62 32.58 13.30
CA THR A 6 10.47 32.58 12.39
C THR A 6 9.98 31.14 12.24
N LYS A 7 8.83 30.82 12.84
CA LYS A 7 8.22 29.49 12.78
C LYS A 7 7.36 29.39 11.53
N TYR A 8 7.69 28.45 10.64
CA TYR A 8 6.86 28.09 9.51
C TYR A 8 6.25 26.72 9.74
N GLU A 9 4.92 26.63 9.61
CA GLU A 9 4.16 25.40 9.76
C GLU A 9 3.37 25.14 8.49
N TRP A 10 3.42 23.90 8.01
CA TRP A 10 2.59 23.44 6.91
C TRP A 10 2.01 22.08 7.27
N MET A 11 0.71 21.92 7.07
CA MET A 11 0.00 20.68 7.34
C MET A 11 -1.09 20.43 6.31
N THR A 12 -1.34 19.17 6.00
CA THR A 12 -2.39 18.77 5.07
C THR A 12 -3.03 17.46 5.48
N GLN A 13 -4.31 17.31 5.18
CA GLN A 13 -5.04 16.08 5.37
C GLN A 13 -4.94 15.23 4.10
N LEU A 14 -4.45 13.99 4.24
CA LEU A 14 -4.48 13.00 3.15
C LEU A 14 -5.71 12.10 3.25
N SER A 15 -6.01 11.40 2.17
CA SER A 15 -7.11 10.43 2.18
C SER A 15 -6.77 9.23 3.06
N SER A 16 -7.79 8.61 3.66
CA SER A 16 -7.63 7.49 4.59
C SER A 16 -6.95 6.24 4.00
N PHE A 17 -6.92 6.13 2.67
CA PHE A 17 -6.22 5.05 1.96
C PHE A 17 -4.72 5.32 1.73
N ASN A 18 -4.24 6.54 2.01
CA ASN A 18 -2.84 6.88 1.85
C ASN A 18 -2.00 6.31 3.00
N THR A 19 -0.75 6.00 2.70
CA THR A 19 0.18 5.42 3.68
C THR A 19 0.96 6.50 4.42
N VAL A 20 1.45 6.17 5.62
CA VAL A 20 2.42 7.00 6.37
C VAL A 20 3.62 7.35 5.47
N PHE A 21 4.17 6.38 4.73
CA PHE A 21 5.25 6.64 3.77
C PHE A 21 4.94 7.74 2.75
N GLN A 22 3.72 7.77 2.20
CA GLN A 22 3.31 8.84 1.28
C GLN A 22 3.19 10.20 1.99
N ALA A 23 2.69 10.21 3.23
CA ALA A 23 2.58 11.42 4.03
C ALA A 23 3.97 12.01 4.34
N GLU A 24 4.88 11.17 4.85
CA GLU A 24 6.27 11.52 5.14
C GLU A 24 7.00 12.06 3.91
N LEU A 25 6.86 11.38 2.77
CA LEU A 25 7.50 11.78 1.53
C LEU A 25 6.96 13.14 1.03
N LEU A 26 5.66 13.39 1.17
CA LEU A 26 5.05 14.67 0.83
C LEU A 26 5.50 15.80 1.78
N ALA A 27 5.63 15.50 3.08
CA ALA A 27 6.15 16.46 4.05
C ALA A 27 7.57 16.90 3.68
N ILE A 28 8.44 15.95 3.31
CA ILE A 28 9.80 16.25 2.83
C ILE A 28 9.78 17.08 1.56
N GLU A 29 8.92 16.75 0.60
CA GLU A 29 8.76 17.53 -0.64
C GLU A 29 8.41 18.99 -0.32
N LYS A 30 7.41 19.23 0.55
CA LYS A 30 7.01 20.60 0.91
C LYS A 30 8.07 21.34 1.71
N ALA A 31 8.78 20.65 2.61
CA ALA A 31 9.90 21.22 3.33
C ALA A 31 11.02 21.63 2.36
N CYS A 32 11.35 20.81 1.37
CA CYS A 32 12.35 21.13 0.34
C CYS A 32 11.89 22.29 -0.55
N LEU A 33 10.62 22.32 -0.94
CA LEU A 33 10.05 23.40 -1.74
C LEU A 33 10.09 24.74 -1.00
N TRP A 34 9.81 24.75 0.30
CA TRP A 34 9.94 25.95 1.11
C TRP A 34 11.41 26.35 1.30
N ALA A 35 12.27 25.35 1.56
CA ALA A 35 13.70 25.54 1.73
C ALA A 35 14.43 25.95 0.45
N SER A 36 13.89 25.75 -0.76
CA SER A 36 14.57 26.13 -2.00
C SER A 36 14.84 27.64 -2.11
N ASN A 37 14.03 28.44 -1.41
CA ASN A 37 14.19 29.90 -1.33
C ASN A 37 15.04 30.35 -0.15
N GLN A 38 15.55 29.41 0.66
CA GLN A 38 16.28 29.66 1.90
C GLN A 38 17.56 28.81 1.94
N GLN A 39 18.54 29.17 2.79
CA GLN A 39 19.75 28.35 2.98
C GLN A 39 19.60 27.47 4.21
N ILE A 40 18.64 26.52 4.18
CA ILE A 40 18.21 25.74 5.36
C ILE A 40 18.41 24.23 5.11
N ASN A 41 18.80 23.53 6.18
CA ASN A 41 18.91 22.08 6.20
C ASN A 41 17.56 21.44 6.60
N VAL A 42 17.16 20.37 5.92
CA VAL A 42 15.92 19.63 6.21
C VAL A 42 16.28 18.31 6.89
N TRP A 43 15.62 18.01 8.00
CA TRP A 43 15.93 16.88 8.88
C TRP A 43 14.71 15.99 9.11
N PRO A 44 14.31 15.16 8.13
CA PRO A 44 13.25 14.18 8.33
C PRO A 44 13.72 12.99 9.17
N ASP A 45 12.79 12.34 9.84
CA ASP A 45 13.00 11.10 10.61
C ASP A 45 12.61 9.83 9.85
N SER A 46 11.84 9.94 8.77
CA SER A 46 11.49 8.83 7.89
C SER A 46 12.67 8.36 7.03
N HIS A 47 13.39 7.35 7.54
CA HIS A 47 14.47 6.68 6.80
C HIS A 47 13.97 6.05 5.48
N SER A 48 12.73 5.55 5.45
CA SER A 48 12.16 4.95 4.24
C SER A 48 11.93 5.98 3.13
N SER A 49 11.46 7.19 3.47
CA SER A 49 11.29 8.29 2.53
C SER A 49 12.63 8.78 2.00
N LEU A 50 13.62 8.96 2.88
CA LEU A 50 14.99 9.33 2.47
C LEU A 50 15.60 8.29 1.54
N HIS A 51 15.46 7.01 1.85
CA HIS A 51 15.93 5.94 0.98
C HIS A 51 15.24 6.00 -0.38
N SER A 52 13.93 6.21 -0.43
CA SER A 52 13.19 6.37 -1.69
C SER A 52 13.65 7.57 -2.52
N ILE A 53 14.02 8.68 -1.88
CA ILE A 53 14.57 9.88 -2.57
C ILE A 53 16.00 9.61 -3.05
N ALA A 54 16.78 8.79 -2.37
CA ALA A 54 18.14 8.44 -2.80
C ALA A 54 18.18 7.44 -3.98
N LEU A 55 17.10 6.68 -4.20
CA LEU A 55 17.02 5.69 -5.27
C LEU A 55 16.80 6.31 -6.66
N ILE A 56 17.70 6.03 -7.60
CA ILE A 56 17.62 6.51 -8.99
C ILE A 56 16.35 5.99 -9.71
N ASP A 57 15.97 4.73 -9.48
CA ASP A 57 14.80 4.10 -10.12
C ASP A 57 13.52 4.19 -9.25
N THR A 58 13.37 5.28 -8.49
CA THR A 58 12.16 5.46 -7.69
C THR A 58 10.94 5.66 -8.57
N LYS A 59 9.87 4.92 -8.30
CA LYS A 59 8.59 4.99 -9.04
C LYS A 59 7.60 5.96 -8.43
N SER A 60 7.95 6.60 -7.31
CA SER A 60 7.09 7.56 -6.62
C SER A 60 7.23 8.93 -7.28
N PRO A 61 6.15 9.51 -7.85
CA PRO A 61 6.22 10.84 -8.45
C PRO A 61 6.68 11.93 -7.48
N ILE A 62 6.29 11.82 -6.20
CA ILE A 62 6.68 12.75 -5.13
C ILE A 62 8.20 12.66 -4.86
N ALA A 63 8.76 11.44 -4.88
CA ALA A 63 10.20 11.26 -4.71
C ALA A 63 10.97 11.85 -5.90
N GLN A 64 10.49 11.63 -7.13
CA GLN A 64 11.08 12.20 -8.34
C GLN A 64 11.04 13.73 -8.32
N GLN A 65 9.91 14.33 -7.95
CA GLN A 65 9.79 15.79 -7.79
C GLN A 65 10.76 16.32 -6.73
N THR A 66 10.90 15.60 -5.62
CA THR A 66 11.87 15.95 -4.57
C THR A 66 13.30 15.88 -5.07
N GLN A 67 13.68 14.82 -5.79
CA GLN A 67 15.00 14.68 -6.43
C GLN A 67 15.28 15.85 -7.37
N GLU A 68 14.33 16.21 -8.23
CA GLU A 68 14.49 17.35 -9.14
C GLU A 68 14.72 18.67 -8.40
N MET A 69 14.01 18.92 -7.30
CA MET A 69 14.21 20.12 -6.49
C MET A 69 15.61 20.15 -5.87
N LEU A 70 16.06 19.03 -5.30
CA LEU A 70 17.39 18.92 -4.71
C LEU A 70 18.50 19.11 -5.74
N LEU A 71 18.30 18.62 -6.97
CA LEU A 71 19.24 18.82 -8.07
C LEU A 71 19.31 20.29 -8.53
N LYS A 72 18.17 21.00 -8.49
CA LYS A 72 18.08 22.43 -8.88
C LYS A 72 18.61 23.36 -7.78
N SER A 73 18.50 22.97 -6.51
CA SER A 73 18.83 23.81 -5.35
C SER A 73 20.07 23.27 -4.62
N THR A 74 21.23 23.88 -4.86
CA THR A 74 22.50 23.52 -4.17
C THR A 74 22.53 23.87 -2.68
N ASN A 75 21.51 24.59 -2.20
CA ASN A 75 21.48 25.19 -0.87
C ASN A 75 20.76 24.31 0.16
N ILE A 76 20.05 23.28 -0.29
CA ILE A 76 19.30 22.37 0.57
C ILE A 76 20.19 21.17 0.89
N LYS A 77 20.39 20.91 2.19
CA LYS A 77 20.99 19.65 2.65
C LYS A 77 19.95 18.83 3.38
N LEU A 78 19.77 17.59 2.94
CA LEU A 78 18.97 16.60 3.65
C LEU A 78 19.85 15.83 4.62
N GLY A 79 19.45 15.81 5.88
CA GLY A 79 19.98 14.91 6.90
C GLY A 79 18.95 13.87 7.32
N TRP A 80 19.30 13.07 8.33
CA TRP A 80 18.37 12.17 8.99
C TRP A 80 18.49 12.37 10.50
N ILE A 81 17.35 12.45 11.18
CA ILE A 81 17.29 12.43 12.64
C ILE A 81 16.51 11.21 13.11
N ARG A 82 16.79 10.76 14.32
CA ARG A 82 16.08 9.63 14.89
C ARG A 82 14.76 10.11 15.51
N ALA A 83 13.67 9.45 15.14
CA ALA A 83 12.36 9.67 15.73
C ALA A 83 12.37 9.37 17.26
N HIS A 84 11.56 10.13 18.00
CA HIS A 84 11.28 9.92 19.44
C HIS A 84 12.51 9.94 20.37
N VAL A 85 13.49 10.81 20.08
CA VAL A 85 14.67 11.03 20.95
C VAL A 85 14.66 12.42 21.62
N GLY A 86 13.49 13.07 21.70
CA GLY A 86 13.35 14.37 22.37
C GLY A 86 13.75 15.59 21.52
N TYR A 87 13.79 15.46 20.19
CA TYR A 87 13.98 16.60 19.30
C TYR A 87 12.68 17.40 19.20
N SER A 88 12.65 18.61 19.77
CA SER A 88 11.45 19.46 19.81
C SER A 88 10.84 19.74 18.44
N GLY A 89 11.66 19.89 17.39
CA GLY A 89 11.18 20.06 16.03
C GLY A 89 10.48 18.81 15.46
N ASN A 90 10.95 17.61 15.81
CA ASN A 90 10.33 16.36 15.38
C ASN A 90 8.98 16.16 16.09
N GLU A 91 8.96 16.36 17.41
CA GLU A 91 7.75 16.25 18.21
C GLU A 91 6.69 17.26 17.76
N ALA A 92 7.09 18.49 17.44
CA ALA A 92 6.20 19.49 16.86
C ALA A 92 5.66 19.07 15.48
N ALA A 93 6.49 18.43 14.64
CA ALA A 93 6.04 17.90 13.35
C ALA A 93 5.05 16.74 13.50
N ASP A 94 5.29 15.83 14.46
CA ASP A 94 4.39 14.71 14.79
C ASP A 94 3.03 15.22 15.31
N GLU A 95 3.04 16.20 16.22
CA GLU A 95 1.83 16.86 16.69
C GLU A 95 1.08 17.56 15.55
N LEU A 96 1.81 18.20 14.64
CA LEU A 96 1.24 18.88 13.49
C LEU A 96 0.63 17.87 12.50
N ALA A 97 1.28 16.74 12.27
CA ALA A 97 0.76 15.64 11.45
C ALA A 97 -0.53 15.07 12.05
N MET A 98 -0.58 14.89 13.38
CA MET A 98 -1.78 14.45 14.09
C MET A 98 -2.93 15.47 13.94
N LYS A 99 -2.65 16.77 14.12
CA LYS A 99 -3.64 17.84 13.89
C LYS A 99 -4.14 17.87 12.44
N ALA A 100 -3.24 17.63 11.47
CA ALA A 100 -3.59 17.61 10.05
C ALA A 100 -4.65 16.55 9.72
N THR A 101 -4.73 15.46 10.50
CA THR A 101 -5.76 14.44 10.30
C THR A 101 -7.19 14.93 10.54
N GLN A 102 -7.36 16.00 11.33
CA GLN A 102 -8.66 16.56 11.70
C GLN A 102 -8.91 17.94 11.05
N GLU A 103 -7.88 18.80 11.05
CA GLU A 103 -7.98 20.21 10.68
C GLU A 103 -7.18 20.56 9.42
N GLY A 104 -6.45 19.60 8.85
CA GLY A 104 -5.60 19.84 7.69
C GLY A 104 -6.41 20.16 6.43
N ILE A 105 -5.85 20.98 5.55
CA ILE A 105 -6.43 21.22 4.23
C ILE A 105 -6.41 19.89 3.45
N PRO A 106 -7.52 19.39 2.90
CA PRO A 106 -7.53 18.16 2.12
C PRO A 106 -6.65 18.28 0.88
N THR A 107 -5.61 17.45 0.80
CA THR A 107 -4.77 17.32 -0.40
C THR A 107 -4.96 15.95 -1.01
N TYR A 108 -5.22 15.96 -2.31
CA TYR A 108 -5.31 14.74 -3.08
C TYR A 108 -3.92 14.28 -3.53
N ILE A 109 -3.58 13.05 -3.16
CA ILE A 109 -2.49 12.30 -3.79
C ILE A 109 -3.01 10.94 -4.26
N PRO A 110 -2.45 10.34 -5.32
CA PRO A 110 -2.90 9.06 -5.83
C PRO A 110 -2.87 7.95 -4.77
N ALA A 111 -3.86 7.06 -4.84
CA ALA A 111 -3.92 5.91 -3.95
C ALA A 111 -2.67 5.02 -4.14
N PRO A 112 -2.14 4.44 -3.06
CA PRO A 112 -1.01 3.54 -3.17
C PRO A 112 -1.40 2.28 -3.93
N ARG A 113 -0.47 1.72 -4.71
CA ARG A 113 -0.70 0.52 -5.54
C ARG A 113 -1.29 -0.64 -4.75
N ASN A 114 -0.85 -0.82 -3.51
CA ASN A 114 -1.34 -1.88 -2.63
C ASN A 114 -2.82 -1.70 -2.27
N HIS A 115 -3.29 -0.46 -2.07
CA HIS A 115 -4.71 -0.19 -1.81
C HIS A 115 -5.57 -0.55 -3.02
N ILE A 116 -5.16 -0.13 -4.22
CA ILE A 116 -5.86 -0.47 -5.47
C ILE A 116 -5.86 -1.99 -5.67
N LYS A 117 -4.72 -2.65 -5.47
CA LYS A 117 -4.61 -4.11 -5.58
C LYS A 117 -5.56 -4.82 -4.60
N SER A 118 -5.62 -4.36 -3.35
CA SER A 118 -6.52 -4.91 -2.34
C SER A 118 -8.00 -4.71 -2.71
N LEU A 119 -8.35 -3.56 -3.27
CA LEU A 119 -9.72 -3.28 -3.71
C LEU A 119 -10.12 -4.21 -4.86
N LEU A 120 -9.27 -4.32 -5.88
CA LEU A 120 -9.50 -5.22 -7.02
C LEU A 120 -9.61 -6.66 -6.56
N GLN A 121 -8.73 -7.11 -5.67
CA GLN A 121 -8.77 -8.46 -5.11
C GLN A 121 -10.08 -8.73 -4.37
N LYS A 122 -10.57 -7.76 -3.59
CA LYS A 122 -11.86 -7.86 -2.88
C LYS A 122 -13.03 -8.00 -3.86
N GLU A 123 -13.09 -7.17 -4.88
CA GLU A 123 -14.15 -7.23 -5.90
C GLU A 123 -14.09 -8.55 -6.70
N SER A 124 -12.88 -9.00 -7.06
CA SER A 124 -12.69 -10.28 -7.72
C SER A 124 -13.17 -11.45 -6.87
N ILE A 125 -12.87 -11.47 -5.56
CA ILE A 125 -13.37 -12.51 -4.64
C ILE A 125 -14.90 -12.48 -4.57
N ILE A 126 -15.52 -11.30 -4.44
CA ILE A 126 -16.98 -11.18 -4.34
C ILE A 126 -17.65 -11.73 -5.59
N ARG A 127 -17.15 -11.36 -6.76
CA ARG A 127 -17.65 -11.86 -8.04
C ARG A 127 -17.46 -13.37 -8.15
N TRP A 128 -16.26 -13.87 -7.85
CA TRP A 128 -15.96 -15.30 -7.91
C TRP A 128 -16.85 -16.09 -6.94
N GLN A 129 -17.08 -15.59 -5.73
CA GLN A 129 -17.98 -16.21 -4.77
C GLN A 129 -19.42 -16.27 -5.31
N LYS A 130 -19.90 -15.21 -5.97
CA LYS A 130 -21.24 -15.18 -6.57
C LYS A 130 -21.37 -16.21 -7.68
N GLU A 131 -20.36 -16.33 -8.55
CA GLU A 131 -20.34 -17.36 -9.60
C GLU A 131 -20.24 -18.77 -8.99
N TRP A 132 -19.48 -18.92 -7.90
CA TRP A 132 -19.34 -20.18 -7.17
C TRP A 132 -20.66 -20.64 -6.52
N ASP A 133 -21.41 -19.71 -5.92
CA ASP A 133 -22.69 -20.01 -5.26
C ASP A 133 -23.81 -20.31 -6.26
N ASN A 134 -23.84 -19.63 -7.41
CA ASN A 134 -24.91 -19.78 -8.40
C ASN A 134 -24.59 -20.77 -9.53
N GLY A 135 -23.34 -21.24 -9.65
CA GLY A 135 -22.94 -22.16 -10.70
C GLY A 135 -23.60 -23.54 -10.55
N GLU A 136 -23.95 -24.17 -11.67
CA GLU A 136 -24.52 -25.52 -11.69
C GLU A 136 -23.43 -26.61 -11.65
N THR A 137 -22.19 -26.22 -11.98
CA THR A 137 -21.04 -27.11 -12.03
C THR A 137 -20.28 -27.18 -10.70
N GLY A 138 -19.63 -28.31 -10.43
CA GLY A 138 -18.70 -28.48 -9.31
C GLY A 138 -19.40 -28.52 -7.94
N ARG A 139 -20.69 -28.89 -7.89
CA ARG A 139 -21.50 -28.84 -6.66
C ARG A 139 -20.99 -29.74 -5.54
N SER A 140 -20.40 -30.89 -5.88
CA SER A 140 -19.74 -31.77 -4.90
C SER A 140 -18.58 -31.05 -4.18
N VAL A 141 -17.79 -30.28 -4.92
CA VAL A 141 -16.68 -29.48 -4.37
C VAL A 141 -17.21 -28.26 -3.62
N HIS A 142 -18.27 -27.60 -4.10
CA HIS A 142 -18.92 -26.49 -3.40
C HIS A 142 -19.44 -26.90 -2.01
N ASN A 143 -20.04 -28.09 -1.90
CA ASN A 143 -20.54 -28.60 -0.63
C ASN A 143 -19.43 -28.75 0.44
N VAL A 144 -18.19 -29.01 0.01
CA VAL A 144 -17.03 -29.16 0.92
C VAL A 144 -16.31 -27.83 1.12
N PHE A 145 -16.21 -27.02 0.06
CA PHE A 145 -15.56 -25.72 0.03
C PHE A 145 -16.52 -24.63 -0.47
N PRO A 146 -17.50 -24.21 0.34
CA PRO A 146 -18.53 -23.27 -0.10
C PRO A 146 -18.00 -21.83 -0.24
N LYS A 147 -16.82 -21.54 0.32
CA LYS A 147 -16.20 -20.20 0.27
C LYS A 147 -14.93 -20.22 -0.55
N VAL A 148 -14.85 -19.31 -1.52
CA VAL A 148 -13.65 -19.08 -2.32
C VAL A 148 -12.55 -18.49 -1.44
N LYS A 149 -11.31 -18.93 -1.68
CA LYS A 149 -10.12 -18.46 -0.96
C LYS A 149 -8.99 -18.29 -1.96
N ILE A 150 -8.15 -17.30 -1.72
CA ILE A 150 -6.96 -17.05 -2.55
C ILE A 150 -5.77 -17.91 -2.10
N THR A 151 -5.76 -18.32 -0.83
CA THR A 151 -4.75 -19.25 -0.32
C THR A 151 -5.15 -20.68 -0.68
N PRO A 152 -4.22 -21.51 -1.17
CA PRO A 152 -4.48 -22.92 -1.42
C PRO A 152 -4.95 -23.61 -0.15
N THR A 153 -6.01 -24.40 -0.25
CA THR A 153 -6.40 -25.32 0.82
C THR A 153 -5.40 -26.48 0.80
N PRO A 154 -4.80 -26.86 1.95
CA PRO A 154 -3.94 -28.03 2.02
C PRO A 154 -4.81 -29.29 1.87
N CYS A 155 -5.00 -29.73 0.63
CA CYS A 155 -5.81 -30.89 0.26
C CYS A 155 -4.91 -31.89 -0.46
N GLN A 156 -4.94 -33.16 -0.05
CA GLN A 156 -4.11 -34.18 -0.67
C GLN A 156 -4.73 -34.67 -1.99
N ARG A 157 -3.90 -35.17 -2.91
CA ARG A 157 -4.35 -35.65 -4.22
C ARG A 157 -5.54 -36.63 -4.16
N PRO A 158 -5.60 -37.62 -3.24
CA PRO A 158 -6.77 -38.52 -3.14
C PRO A 158 -8.06 -37.79 -2.75
N GLU A 159 -7.97 -36.78 -1.89
CA GLU A 159 -9.11 -35.98 -1.43
C GLU A 159 -9.65 -35.12 -2.58
N ILE A 160 -8.76 -34.50 -3.35
CA ILE A 160 -9.13 -33.74 -4.56
C ILE A 160 -9.84 -34.65 -5.56
N MET A 161 -9.30 -35.86 -5.81
CA MET A 161 -9.92 -36.85 -6.71
C MET A 161 -11.31 -37.27 -6.24
N PHE A 162 -11.48 -37.46 -4.93
CA PHE A 162 -12.75 -37.80 -4.31
C PHE A 162 -13.79 -36.68 -4.47
N PHE A 163 -13.45 -35.44 -4.11
CA PHE A 163 -14.38 -34.31 -4.18
C PHE A 163 -14.75 -33.91 -5.61
N THR A 164 -13.81 -34.04 -6.55
CA THR A 164 -14.02 -33.70 -7.96
C THR A 164 -14.66 -34.82 -8.78
N GLY A 165 -14.84 -36.02 -8.19
CA GLY A 165 -15.33 -37.20 -8.91
C GLY A 165 -14.38 -37.69 -10.01
N ARG A 166 -13.10 -37.30 -9.95
CA ARG A 166 -12.07 -37.62 -10.94
C ARG A 166 -11.02 -38.53 -10.31
N GLY A 167 -11.23 -39.83 -10.35
CA GLY A 167 -10.29 -40.83 -9.86
C GLY A 167 -10.76 -42.24 -10.18
N PRO A 168 -9.96 -43.28 -9.92
CA PRO A 168 -10.32 -44.68 -10.18
C PRO A 168 -11.40 -45.24 -9.22
N PHE A 169 -12.16 -44.36 -8.57
CA PHE A 169 -13.26 -44.72 -7.70
C PHE A 169 -14.45 -45.21 -8.56
N PRO A 170 -15.09 -46.34 -8.23
CA PRO A 170 -16.22 -46.86 -8.98
C PRO A 170 -17.30 -45.78 -9.16
N THR A 171 -17.65 -45.50 -10.41
CA THR A 171 -18.59 -44.47 -10.85
C THR A 171 -19.97 -44.67 -10.23
N TYR A 172 -20.22 -44.08 -9.06
CA TYR A 172 -21.56 -43.94 -8.48
C TYR A 172 -22.05 -42.49 -8.49
N LEU A 173 -21.29 -41.55 -9.04
CA LEU A 173 -21.66 -40.14 -9.14
C LEU A 173 -21.42 -39.64 -10.58
N SER A 174 -22.41 -39.83 -11.45
CA SER A 174 -22.62 -39.05 -12.69
C SER A 174 -22.95 -37.59 -12.29
N SER A 175 -22.55 -36.50 -12.94
CA SER A 175 -22.17 -36.23 -14.33
C SER A 175 -21.26 -34.98 -14.41
N ASP A 176 -20.43 -34.93 -15.44
CA ASP A 176 -19.87 -33.77 -16.16
C ASP A 176 -19.29 -32.59 -15.37
N ILE A 177 -17.95 -32.45 -15.38
CA ILE A 177 -17.24 -31.21 -15.73
C ILE A 177 -15.86 -31.57 -16.26
N SER A 178 -15.57 -31.18 -17.50
CA SER A 178 -14.24 -30.84 -18.02
C SER A 178 -13.95 -29.35 -17.73
N TYR A 179 -12.70 -29.00 -17.37
CA TYR A 179 -12.10 -27.63 -17.41
C TYR A 179 -11.85 -26.81 -16.12
N LEU A 180 -12.08 -27.27 -14.89
CA LEU A 180 -11.75 -26.41 -13.71
C LEU A 180 -10.34 -26.56 -13.13
N PHE A 181 -9.58 -27.61 -13.47
CA PHE A 181 -8.29 -27.88 -12.80
C PHE A 181 -7.05 -27.35 -13.55
N LEU A 182 -7.15 -27.07 -14.85
CA LEU A 182 -6.01 -26.57 -15.63
C LEU A 182 -5.60 -25.13 -15.24
N ASP A 183 -6.52 -24.34 -14.68
CA ASP A 183 -6.21 -22.98 -14.22
C ASP A 183 -5.61 -22.91 -12.81
N MET A 184 -5.66 -23.99 -12.02
CA MET A 184 -5.08 -24.03 -10.67
C MET A 184 -3.60 -24.48 -10.65
N GLU A 185 -3.09 -25.11 -11.71
CA GLU A 185 -1.69 -25.59 -11.77
C GLU A 185 -0.76 -24.68 -12.59
N MET A 186 -1.26 -23.62 -13.25
CA MET A 186 -0.46 -22.72 -14.11
C MET A 186 -0.19 -21.32 -13.53
N GLN A 187 0.03 -21.18 -12.21
CA GLN A 187 0.66 -19.97 -11.63
C GLN A 187 1.60 -20.28 -10.47
#